data_AF-A0A1X2EJZ3-F1
#
_entry.id   AF-A0A1X2EJZ3-F1
#
_cell.length_a   1.000
_cell.length_b   1.000
_cell.length_c   1.000
_cell.angle_alpha   90.00
_cell.angle_beta   90.00
_cell.angle_gamma   90.00
#
_symmetry.space_group_name_H-M   'P 1'
#
loop_
_entity.id
_entity.type
_entity.pdbx_description
1 polymer ?
#
loop_
_entity_poly.entity_id
_entity_poly.type
_entity_poly.pdbx_seq_one_letter_code
_entity_poly.pdbx_strand_id
1 'polypeptide(L)'
;MLPIGSVVAGYRVERVLGAGGMGTVYLVANPELPRRDALKLLSSELSRDERFRARFMREADVASRLSHPNIVTIYRRGRTEDGRLWIAMQFVDGIDADEALNRGEMTPQRAVHIVGEIGKALDYAHRHGVVHRDVKPANFLLENSPGSDERVLLGDFGIARALDDTSLTATGSMVATVAYAAPEVLSGQSVDGRADLYSLGCTLFRMLTGRTPFADAQGAPAMMMAHLTQPPPHVTQHAPWLPPALDAVIATAMAKDPAHRFSSGAELAAAARAALHGGPPTPTPGQPGFHGAPTQLSPAGTAAWGQSAPKPRRRGKILAALAGVVVLAVAATTTIVLTSRSSGSDNTAPPPPSSTESSTTSTGPPPPTVSAAALDGVMLSAEQLAAIIGAPGLTKYGSMDSPAEDSPTIEEKDCLSAWAPGQRAVYSPLGWVAARNQGFQDQPESPLFRVIEAVITLPSAAATEKLLDSQAEQWKKCANTRITLNYPTPPTPQRWTFGEPTRTGDMLSISYTMEAGVGMGCQRALTVANNAAVDVLVCRSDVGDQAVTVAETLRNKIPN
;
A
#
# COMPACT_ATOMS: atom_id res chain seq x y z
N MET A 1 -14.59 13.18 4.28
CA MET A 1 -15.59 12.28 3.67
C MET A 1 -16.97 12.89 3.85
N LEU A 2 -17.94 12.59 2.98
CA LEU A 2 -19.32 13.05 3.15
C LEU A 2 -20.04 12.28 4.27
N PRO A 3 -20.82 12.94 5.16
CA PRO A 3 -21.62 12.25 6.18
C PRO A 3 -22.73 11.38 5.58
N ILE A 4 -23.15 10.35 6.31
CA ILE A 4 -24.36 9.58 5.99
C ILE A 4 -25.57 10.52 5.98
N GLY A 5 -26.47 10.33 5.01
CA GLY A 5 -27.65 11.16 4.78
C GLY A 5 -27.41 12.41 3.95
N SER A 6 -26.15 12.80 3.71
CA SER A 6 -25.82 13.91 2.80
C SER A 6 -26.26 13.63 1.37
N VAL A 7 -26.51 14.69 0.60
CA VAL A 7 -26.93 14.59 -0.80
C VAL A 7 -25.82 15.11 -1.71
N VAL A 8 -25.46 14.33 -2.72
CA VAL A 8 -24.48 14.67 -3.74
C VAL A 8 -25.06 14.37 -5.12
N ALA A 9 -25.17 15.37 -5.98
CA ALA A 9 -25.75 15.25 -7.32
C ALA A 9 -27.15 14.59 -7.34
N GLY A 10 -27.97 14.87 -6.31
CA GLY A 10 -29.29 14.27 -6.11
C GLY A 10 -29.28 12.91 -5.40
N TYR A 11 -28.15 12.22 -5.33
CA TYR A 11 -28.01 10.94 -4.65
C TYR A 11 -27.83 11.12 -3.15
N ARG A 12 -28.52 10.31 -2.35
CA ARG A 12 -28.37 10.33 -0.89
C ARG A 12 -27.34 9.31 -0.43
N VAL A 13 -26.33 9.74 0.32
CA VAL A 13 -25.28 8.87 0.86
C VAL A 13 -25.84 7.96 1.96
N GLU A 14 -25.67 6.64 1.81
CA GLU A 14 -26.04 5.65 2.82
C GLU A 14 -24.83 5.18 3.64
N ARG A 15 -23.70 4.88 2.98
CA ARG A 15 -22.42 4.55 3.63
C ARG A 15 -21.23 4.70 2.69
N VAL A 16 -20.02 4.66 3.23
CA VAL A 16 -18.79 4.54 2.44
C VAL A 16 -18.61 3.08 2.02
N LEU A 17 -18.25 2.88 0.74
CA LEU A 17 -17.84 1.59 0.17
C LEU A 17 -16.32 1.44 0.16
N GLY A 18 -15.60 2.54 -0.12
CA GLY A 18 -14.14 2.56 -0.09
C GLY A 18 -13.59 3.97 -0.28
N ALA A 19 -12.35 4.20 0.15
CA ALA A 19 -11.67 5.48 0.00
C ALA A 19 -10.22 5.27 -0.44
N GLY A 20 -9.72 6.13 -1.32
CA GLY A 20 -8.33 6.10 -1.79
C GLY A 20 -7.89 7.44 -2.38
N GLY A 21 -6.65 7.51 -2.89
CA GLY A 21 -6.07 8.76 -3.37
C GLY A 21 -6.85 9.46 -4.50
N MET A 22 -7.64 8.71 -5.27
CA MET A 22 -8.45 9.27 -6.36
C MET A 22 -9.81 9.81 -5.90
N GLY A 23 -10.28 9.45 -4.72
CA GLY A 23 -11.60 9.81 -4.23
C GLY A 23 -12.22 8.78 -3.30
N THR A 24 -13.52 8.94 -3.06
CA THR A 24 -14.30 8.08 -2.18
C THR A 24 -15.48 7.50 -2.93
N VAL A 25 -15.73 6.21 -2.77
CA VAL A 25 -16.89 5.49 -3.32
C VAL A 25 -17.93 5.35 -2.21
N TYR A 26 -19.16 5.74 -2.51
CA TYR A 26 -20.29 5.72 -1.61
C TYR A 26 -21.36 4.77 -2.12
N LEU A 27 -21.99 4.03 -1.20
CA LEU A 27 -23.30 3.46 -1.46
C LEU A 27 -24.31 4.59 -1.36
N VAL A 28 -25.10 4.78 -2.41
CA VAL A 28 -26.08 5.87 -2.47
C VAL A 28 -27.46 5.37 -2.87
N ALA A 29 -28.50 5.95 -2.28
CA ALA A 29 -29.86 5.78 -2.75
C ALA A 29 -30.08 6.62 -4.02
N ASN A 30 -30.62 5.99 -5.06
CA ASN A 30 -30.96 6.66 -6.29
C ASN A 30 -32.13 7.65 -6.05
N PRO A 31 -32.08 8.88 -6.62
CA PRO A 31 -33.11 9.90 -6.37
C PRO A 31 -34.48 9.57 -6.95
N GLU A 32 -34.54 8.77 -8.01
CA GLU A 32 -35.75 8.56 -8.82
C GLU A 32 -36.26 7.13 -8.75
N LEU A 33 -35.35 6.16 -8.66
CA LEU A 33 -35.66 4.73 -8.69
C LEU A 33 -35.44 4.10 -7.31
N PRO A 34 -36.24 3.09 -6.93
CA PRO A 34 -36.07 2.37 -5.67
C PRO A 34 -34.90 1.37 -5.74
N ARG A 35 -33.69 1.87 -6.00
CA ARG A 35 -32.46 1.09 -6.06
C ARG A 35 -31.29 1.82 -5.44
N ARG A 36 -30.22 1.09 -5.17
CA ARG A 36 -28.92 1.61 -4.74
C ARG A 36 -27.95 1.64 -5.92
N ASP A 37 -27.16 2.70 -5.96
CA ASP A 37 -26.06 2.87 -6.92
C ASP A 37 -24.75 3.05 -6.14
N ALA A 38 -23.61 2.78 -6.78
CA ALA A 38 -22.30 3.15 -6.27
C ALA A 38 -21.88 4.49 -6.86
N LEU A 39 -21.51 5.47 -6.04
CA LEU A 39 -21.09 6.79 -6.49
C LEU A 39 -19.65 7.07 -6.07
N LYS A 40 -18.76 7.16 -7.04
CA LYS A 40 -17.36 7.59 -6.83
C LYS A 40 -17.29 9.09 -6.99
N LEU A 41 -16.91 9.78 -5.91
CA LEU A 41 -16.70 11.21 -5.84
C LEU A 41 -15.19 11.48 -5.79
N LEU A 42 -14.67 12.20 -6.78
CA LEU A 42 -13.25 12.44 -6.92
C LEU A 42 -12.77 13.50 -5.93
N SER A 43 -11.47 13.46 -5.59
CA SER A 43 -10.86 14.47 -4.73
C SER A 43 -10.98 15.87 -5.36
N SER A 44 -11.02 16.90 -4.51
CA SER A 44 -11.10 18.29 -4.95
C SER A 44 -9.87 18.71 -5.76
N GLU A 45 -8.70 18.17 -5.44
CA GLU A 45 -7.44 18.41 -6.16
C GLU A 45 -7.52 17.93 -7.61
N LEU A 46 -7.86 16.65 -7.83
CA LEU A 46 -7.99 16.07 -9.17
C LEU A 46 -9.09 16.76 -9.99
N SER A 47 -10.19 17.15 -9.33
CA SER A 47 -11.33 17.78 -10.00
C SER A 47 -11.04 19.21 -10.49
N ARG A 48 -10.00 19.87 -9.95
CA ARG A 48 -9.58 21.23 -10.35
C ARG A 48 -8.64 21.23 -11.55
N ASP A 49 -7.97 20.12 -11.86
CA ASP A 49 -7.16 20.00 -13.06
C ASP A 49 -8.05 19.87 -14.30
N GLU A 50 -8.04 20.91 -15.15
CA GLU A 50 -8.83 20.98 -16.37
C GLU A 50 -8.48 19.87 -17.38
N ARG A 51 -7.20 19.48 -17.49
CA ARG A 51 -6.75 18.42 -18.39
C ARG A 51 -7.25 17.08 -17.91
N PHE A 52 -7.10 16.80 -16.62
CA PHE A 52 -7.65 15.61 -15.99
C PHE A 52 -9.16 15.55 -16.18
N ARG A 53 -9.87 16.65 -15.93
CA ARG A 53 -11.32 16.73 -16.08
C ARG A 53 -11.79 16.41 -17.50
N ALA A 54 -11.19 17.03 -18.51
CA ALA A 54 -11.57 16.77 -19.90
C ALA A 54 -11.38 15.30 -20.29
N ARG A 55 -10.29 14.68 -19.83
CA ARG A 55 -10.02 13.24 -20.05
C ARG A 55 -11.01 12.35 -19.30
N PHE A 56 -11.24 12.60 -18.02
CA PHE A 56 -12.21 11.88 -17.20
C PHE A 56 -13.59 11.86 -17.87
N MET A 57 -14.07 13.01 -18.35
CA MET A 57 -15.37 13.11 -19.00
C MET A 57 -15.42 12.31 -20.31
N ARG A 58 -14.36 12.36 -21.12
CA ARG A 58 -14.23 11.60 -22.37
C ARG A 58 -14.16 10.09 -22.13
N GLU A 59 -13.36 9.65 -21.17
CA GLU A 59 -13.19 8.22 -20.86
C GLU A 59 -14.45 7.64 -20.24
N ALA A 60 -15.10 8.39 -19.34
CA ALA A 60 -16.40 8.00 -18.80
C ALA A 60 -17.47 7.91 -19.89
N ASP A 61 -17.46 8.78 -20.90
CA ASP A 61 -18.38 8.69 -22.05
C ASP A 61 -18.17 7.42 -22.85
N VAL A 62 -16.91 7.10 -23.16
CA VAL A 62 -16.57 5.90 -23.93
C VAL A 62 -16.95 4.64 -23.13
N ALA A 63 -16.59 4.59 -21.84
CA ALA A 63 -16.91 3.46 -20.97
C ALA A 63 -18.42 3.29 -20.74
N SER A 64 -19.19 4.39 -20.66
CA SER A 64 -20.66 4.33 -20.45
C SER A 64 -21.43 3.67 -21.61
N ARG A 65 -20.80 3.53 -22.78
CA ARG A 65 -21.39 2.83 -23.94
C ARG A 65 -21.23 1.31 -23.86
N LEU A 66 -20.40 0.82 -22.95
CA LEU A 66 -20.18 -0.61 -22.78
C LEU A 66 -21.37 -1.21 -22.01
N SER A 67 -22.01 -2.20 -22.61
CA SER A 67 -23.09 -2.97 -21.98
C SER A 67 -22.75 -4.45 -22.11
N HIS A 68 -22.37 -5.07 -21.01
CA HIS A 68 -21.95 -6.47 -20.95
C HIS A 68 -22.25 -7.04 -19.56
N PRO A 69 -22.68 -8.30 -19.42
CA PRO A 69 -23.03 -8.89 -18.12
C PRO A 69 -21.88 -8.86 -17.10
N ASN A 70 -20.64 -8.93 -17.57
CA ASN A 70 -19.41 -8.88 -16.77
C ASN A 70 -18.77 -7.48 -16.71
N ILE A 71 -19.47 -6.39 -17.06
CA ILE A 71 -18.98 -5.00 -16.92
C ILE A 71 -19.92 -4.23 -16.00
N VAL A 72 -19.36 -3.54 -15.02
CA VAL A 72 -20.12 -2.61 -14.17
C VAL A 72 -20.66 -1.49 -15.04
N THR A 73 -21.99 -1.35 -15.05
CA THR A 73 -22.65 -0.32 -15.87
C THR A 73 -22.45 1.07 -15.27
N ILE A 74 -22.04 2.04 -16.08
CA ILE A 74 -22.00 3.45 -15.69
C ILE A 74 -23.35 4.07 -16.04
N TYR A 75 -24.03 4.64 -15.04
CA TYR A 75 -25.35 5.25 -15.23
C TYR A 75 -25.26 6.74 -15.52
N ARG A 76 -24.48 7.47 -14.70
CA ARG A 76 -24.38 8.93 -14.79
C ARG A 76 -22.99 9.38 -14.40
N ARG A 77 -22.62 10.55 -14.91
CA ARG A 77 -21.41 11.28 -14.52
C ARG A 77 -21.73 12.76 -14.46
N GLY A 78 -20.92 13.53 -13.75
CA GLY A 78 -21.08 14.96 -13.76
C GLY A 78 -20.12 15.68 -12.84
N ARG A 79 -20.54 16.89 -12.50
CA ARG A 79 -19.85 17.77 -11.56
C ARG A 79 -20.83 18.20 -10.48
N THR A 80 -20.37 18.28 -9.25
CA THR A 80 -21.12 18.89 -8.15
C THR A 80 -21.09 20.41 -8.25
N GLU A 81 -21.90 21.10 -7.43
CA GLU A 81 -21.92 22.57 -7.36
C GLU A 81 -20.56 23.15 -6.94
N ASP A 82 -19.87 22.48 -6.02
CA ASP A 82 -18.50 22.82 -5.58
C ASP A 82 -17.40 22.36 -6.55
N GLY A 83 -17.77 21.87 -7.73
CA GLY A 83 -16.84 21.60 -8.82
C GLY A 83 -16.18 20.21 -8.82
N ARG A 84 -16.55 19.31 -7.90
CA ARG A 84 -15.99 17.95 -7.84
C ARG A 84 -16.61 17.04 -8.89
N LEU A 85 -15.79 16.21 -9.51
CA LEU A 85 -16.24 15.21 -10.46
C LEU A 85 -16.84 14.01 -9.74
N TRP A 86 -17.88 13.43 -10.32
CA TRP A 86 -18.51 12.23 -9.80
C TRP A 86 -18.97 11.31 -10.93
N ILE A 87 -19.05 10.02 -10.61
CA ILE A 87 -19.60 8.98 -11.47
C ILE A 87 -20.46 8.03 -10.64
N ALA A 88 -21.69 7.81 -11.09
CA ALA A 88 -22.64 6.87 -10.52
C ALA A 88 -22.71 5.63 -11.43
N MET A 89 -22.55 4.47 -10.82
CA MET A 89 -22.45 3.17 -11.48
C MET A 89 -23.27 2.12 -10.75
N GLN A 90 -23.43 0.96 -11.38
CA GLN A 90 -24.07 -0.19 -10.78
C GLN A 90 -23.43 -0.52 -9.44
N PHE A 91 -24.24 -0.58 -8.38
CA PHE A 91 -23.82 -1.20 -7.13
C PHE A 91 -23.84 -2.72 -7.30
N VAL A 92 -22.76 -3.37 -6.92
CA VAL A 92 -22.63 -4.83 -6.89
C VAL A 92 -22.59 -5.23 -5.41
N ASP A 93 -23.54 -6.05 -4.99
CA ASP A 93 -23.68 -6.42 -3.58
C ASP A 93 -22.82 -7.65 -3.26
N GLY A 94 -21.55 -7.38 -2.99
CA GLY A 94 -20.57 -8.41 -2.67
C GLY A 94 -19.19 -7.82 -2.36
N ILE A 95 -18.15 -8.61 -2.61
CA ILE A 95 -16.75 -8.26 -2.33
C ILE A 95 -15.94 -8.24 -3.62
N ASP A 96 -14.75 -7.66 -3.61
CA ASP A 96 -13.83 -7.81 -4.74
C ASP A 96 -12.95 -9.07 -4.62
N ALA A 97 -12.30 -9.45 -5.72
CA ALA A 97 -11.46 -10.64 -5.77
C ALA A 97 -10.19 -10.55 -4.91
N ASP A 98 -9.70 -9.33 -4.58
CA ASP A 98 -8.58 -9.17 -3.65
C ASP A 98 -9.05 -9.47 -2.22
N GLU A 99 -10.20 -8.94 -1.82
CA GLU A 99 -10.82 -9.25 -0.54
C GLU A 99 -11.13 -10.75 -0.41
N ALA A 100 -11.69 -11.39 -1.43
CA ALA A 100 -11.94 -12.83 -1.46
C ALA A 100 -10.64 -13.65 -1.29
N LEU A 101 -9.56 -13.22 -1.93
CA LEU A 101 -8.24 -13.81 -1.78
C LEU A 101 -7.72 -13.67 -0.33
N ASN A 102 -7.82 -12.47 0.25
CA ASN A 102 -7.35 -12.18 1.61
C ASN A 102 -8.17 -12.93 2.69
N ARG A 103 -9.43 -13.26 2.41
CA ARG A 103 -10.29 -14.11 3.26
C ARG A 103 -9.99 -15.61 3.13
N GLY A 104 -9.07 -16.01 2.23
CA GLY A 104 -8.74 -17.41 1.97
C GLY A 104 -9.82 -18.17 1.18
N GLU A 105 -10.72 -17.45 0.50
CA GLU A 105 -11.84 -18.04 -0.25
C GLU A 105 -11.48 -18.31 -1.74
N MET A 106 -10.24 -18.03 -2.14
CA MET A 106 -9.80 -18.15 -3.53
C MET A 106 -9.16 -19.51 -3.81
N THR A 107 -9.93 -20.40 -4.45
CA THR A 107 -9.39 -21.66 -5.01
C THR A 107 -8.85 -21.45 -6.42
N PRO A 108 -7.97 -22.33 -6.94
CA PRO A 108 -7.50 -22.21 -8.32
C PRO A 108 -8.62 -22.26 -9.36
N GLN A 109 -9.63 -23.10 -9.12
CA GLN A 109 -10.81 -23.21 -9.98
C GLN A 109 -11.59 -21.90 -10.00
N ARG A 110 -11.77 -21.25 -8.83
CA ARG A 110 -12.41 -19.93 -8.73
C ARG A 110 -11.58 -18.85 -9.42
N ALA A 111 -10.26 -18.84 -9.22
CA ALA A 111 -9.36 -17.90 -9.89
C ALA A 111 -9.46 -17.99 -11.43
N VAL A 112 -9.45 -19.20 -11.98
CA VAL A 112 -9.60 -19.42 -13.43
C VAL A 112 -11.02 -19.09 -13.93
N HIS A 113 -12.05 -19.34 -13.12
CA HIS A 113 -13.41 -18.90 -13.44
C HIS A 113 -13.50 -17.37 -13.54
N ILE A 114 -13.01 -16.65 -12.53
CA ILE A 114 -12.97 -15.17 -12.49
C ILE A 114 -12.21 -14.63 -13.71
N VAL A 115 -11.03 -15.19 -14.02
CA VAL A 115 -10.24 -14.80 -15.20
C VAL A 115 -11.02 -15.04 -16.50
N GLY A 116 -11.81 -16.11 -16.58
CA GLY A 116 -12.69 -16.38 -17.72
C GLY A 116 -13.77 -15.31 -17.90
N GLU A 117 -14.46 -14.93 -16.82
CA GLU A 117 -15.51 -13.92 -16.88
C GLU A 117 -14.96 -12.51 -17.17
N ILE A 118 -13.83 -12.14 -16.55
CA ILE A 118 -13.14 -10.88 -16.82
C ILE A 118 -12.55 -10.87 -18.24
N GLY A 119 -12.05 -12.01 -18.73
CA GLY A 119 -11.58 -12.15 -20.10
C GLY A 119 -12.66 -11.84 -21.13
N LYS A 120 -13.92 -12.27 -20.89
CA LYS A 120 -15.07 -11.90 -21.74
C LYS A 120 -15.33 -10.39 -21.74
N ALA A 121 -15.26 -9.76 -20.55
CA ALA A 121 -15.44 -8.32 -20.41
C ALA A 121 -14.38 -7.52 -21.18
N LEU A 122 -13.11 -7.91 -21.05
CA LEU A 122 -11.99 -7.28 -21.75
C LEU A 122 -12.11 -7.47 -23.27
N ASP A 123 -12.39 -8.67 -23.73
CA ASP A 123 -12.58 -8.95 -25.16
C ASP A 123 -13.73 -8.11 -25.74
N TYR A 124 -14.82 -7.92 -24.98
CA TYR A 124 -15.92 -7.02 -25.36
C TYR A 124 -15.45 -5.56 -25.45
N ALA A 125 -14.76 -5.06 -24.43
CA ALA A 125 -14.24 -3.69 -24.41
C ALA A 125 -13.26 -3.41 -25.56
N HIS A 126 -12.33 -4.33 -25.81
CA HIS A 126 -11.30 -4.20 -26.85
C HIS A 126 -11.92 -4.11 -28.25
N ARG A 127 -12.97 -4.91 -28.54
CA ARG A 127 -13.72 -4.82 -29.81
C ARG A 127 -14.43 -3.48 -30.01
N HIS A 128 -14.68 -2.75 -28.92
CA HIS A 128 -15.24 -1.40 -28.94
C HIS A 128 -14.17 -0.30 -28.85
N GLY A 129 -12.89 -0.66 -28.99
CA GLY A 129 -11.76 0.28 -28.96
C GLY A 129 -11.45 0.83 -27.56
N VAL A 130 -11.87 0.13 -26.50
CA VAL A 130 -11.66 0.56 -25.12
C VAL A 130 -10.65 -0.37 -24.44
N VAL A 131 -9.56 0.18 -23.92
CA VAL A 131 -8.56 -0.53 -23.10
C VAL A 131 -8.75 -0.14 -21.64
N HIS A 132 -8.74 -1.10 -20.72
CA HIS A 132 -9.05 -0.88 -19.32
C HIS A 132 -7.92 -0.19 -18.54
N ARG A 133 -6.67 -0.63 -18.76
CA ARG A 133 -5.41 -0.07 -18.20
C ARG A 133 -5.21 -0.18 -16.68
N ASP A 134 -6.10 -0.87 -15.97
CA ASP A 134 -6.03 -1.04 -14.51
C ASP A 134 -6.63 -2.39 -14.09
N VAL A 135 -6.29 -3.46 -14.81
CA VAL A 135 -6.79 -4.81 -14.53
C VAL A 135 -6.06 -5.38 -13.30
N LYS A 136 -6.79 -5.63 -12.22
CA LYS A 136 -6.28 -6.17 -10.95
C LYS A 136 -7.42 -6.75 -10.09
N PRO A 137 -7.14 -7.63 -9.11
CA PRO A 137 -8.18 -8.26 -8.28
C PRO A 137 -9.17 -7.28 -7.63
N ALA A 138 -8.69 -6.13 -7.14
CA ALA A 138 -9.53 -5.11 -6.49
C ALA A 138 -10.59 -4.46 -7.41
N ASN A 139 -10.47 -4.66 -8.73
CA ASN A 139 -11.45 -4.16 -9.71
C ASN A 139 -12.40 -5.27 -10.19
N PHE A 140 -12.30 -6.49 -9.66
CA PHE A 140 -13.16 -7.62 -10.02
C PHE A 140 -14.20 -7.82 -8.93
N LEU A 141 -15.41 -7.33 -9.14
CA LEU A 141 -16.50 -7.41 -8.18
C LEU A 141 -17.19 -8.77 -8.31
N LEU A 142 -17.38 -9.42 -7.16
CA LEU A 142 -17.94 -10.76 -7.02
C LEU A 142 -19.28 -10.66 -6.28
N GLU A 143 -20.34 -11.11 -6.93
CA GLU A 143 -21.71 -11.13 -6.39
C GLU A 143 -22.21 -12.58 -6.33
N ASN A 144 -23.07 -12.86 -5.34
CA ASN A 144 -23.53 -14.20 -4.97
C ASN A 144 -22.45 -15.10 -4.33
N SER A 145 -22.85 -16.31 -3.91
CA SER A 145 -21.94 -17.28 -3.30
C SER A 145 -20.92 -17.82 -4.31
N PRO A 146 -19.70 -18.16 -3.85
CA PRO A 146 -18.65 -18.74 -4.71
C PRO A 146 -19.15 -20.00 -5.44
N GLY A 147 -18.94 -20.08 -6.76
CA GLY A 147 -19.37 -21.23 -7.55
C GLY A 147 -19.75 -20.86 -8.98
N SER A 148 -20.54 -21.71 -9.66
CA SER A 148 -20.99 -21.50 -11.05
C SER A 148 -21.92 -20.30 -11.22
N ASP A 149 -22.60 -19.91 -10.14
CA ASP A 149 -23.60 -18.85 -10.12
C ASP A 149 -23.01 -17.53 -9.57
N GLU A 150 -21.71 -17.54 -9.25
CA GLU A 150 -20.95 -16.36 -8.87
C GLU A 150 -20.91 -15.41 -10.08
N ARG A 151 -21.43 -14.21 -9.88
CA ARG A 151 -21.40 -13.19 -10.92
C ARG A 151 -20.15 -12.36 -10.75
N VAL A 152 -19.35 -12.33 -11.80
CA VAL A 152 -18.07 -11.60 -11.83
C VAL A 152 -18.20 -10.40 -12.75
N LEU A 153 -17.93 -9.20 -12.23
CA LEU A 153 -18.01 -7.96 -12.97
C LEU A 153 -16.69 -7.17 -12.90
N LEU A 154 -16.27 -6.65 -14.05
CA LEU A 154 -15.16 -5.73 -14.16
C LEU A 154 -15.63 -4.30 -13.85
N GLY A 155 -15.10 -3.71 -12.79
CA GLY A 155 -15.34 -2.34 -12.35
C GLY A 155 -14.14 -1.42 -12.61
N ASP A 156 -14.35 -0.12 -12.38
CA ASP A 156 -13.32 0.93 -12.42
C ASP A 156 -12.44 0.88 -13.68
N PHE A 157 -13.08 0.87 -14.87
CA PHE A 157 -12.40 1.22 -16.12
C PHE A 157 -11.57 2.46 -15.84
N GLY A 158 -10.30 2.46 -16.25
CA GLY A 158 -9.26 3.41 -15.84
C GLY A 158 -9.47 4.88 -16.20
N ILE A 159 -10.71 5.36 -16.19
CA ILE A 159 -11.26 6.70 -16.39
C ILE A 159 -10.53 7.77 -15.55
N ALA A 160 -9.86 7.36 -14.46
CA ALA A 160 -9.05 8.23 -13.61
C ALA A 160 -7.53 8.06 -13.80
N ARG A 161 -7.07 7.12 -14.64
CA ARG A 161 -5.65 6.88 -14.95
C ARG A 161 -5.32 7.39 -16.34
N ALA A 162 -5.13 8.70 -16.41
CA ALA A 162 -4.37 9.28 -17.50
C ALA A 162 -2.89 8.86 -17.35
N LEU A 163 -2.51 7.77 -18.00
CA LEU A 163 -1.10 7.38 -18.23
C LEU A 163 -0.42 8.25 -19.30
N ASP A 164 -0.76 9.54 -19.37
CA ASP A 164 -0.18 10.48 -20.34
C ASP A 164 0.01 11.86 -19.68
N ASP A 165 1.21 12.03 -19.12
CA ASP A 165 2.03 13.24 -18.90
C ASP A 165 2.90 12.98 -17.66
N THR A 166 4.13 12.50 -17.87
CA THR A 166 5.38 12.77 -17.12
C THR A 166 5.42 12.85 -15.57
N SER A 167 4.36 12.54 -14.82
CA SER A 167 4.29 12.71 -13.36
C SER A 167 4.01 11.41 -12.61
N LEU A 168 4.77 10.36 -12.94
CA LEU A 168 4.80 9.08 -12.21
C LEU A 168 5.72 9.16 -10.96
N THR A 169 5.90 10.34 -10.34
CA THR A 169 7.01 10.59 -9.39
C THR A 169 6.61 11.05 -7.98
N ALA A 170 5.36 10.88 -7.54
CA ALA A 170 4.97 11.24 -6.17
C ALA A 170 4.12 10.16 -5.46
N THR A 171 4.59 9.72 -4.29
CA THR A 171 3.88 8.96 -3.24
C THR A 171 3.63 7.45 -3.44
N GLY A 172 3.49 6.70 -2.33
CA GLY A 172 3.36 5.23 -2.24
C GLY A 172 2.18 4.59 -2.99
N SER A 173 1.35 5.38 -3.68
CA SER A 173 0.40 4.92 -4.71
C SER A 173 1.10 4.27 -5.92
N MET A 174 2.38 4.55 -6.15
CA MET A 174 3.16 3.98 -7.26
C MET A 174 3.30 2.45 -7.20
N VAL A 175 3.50 1.83 -6.02
CA VAL A 175 3.80 0.39 -5.94
C VAL A 175 2.60 -0.47 -6.34
N ALA A 176 1.41 -0.16 -5.82
CA ALA A 176 0.16 -0.88 -6.13
C ALA A 176 -0.24 -0.76 -7.61
N THR A 177 0.21 0.30 -8.27
CA THR A 177 0.02 0.54 -9.70
C THR A 177 0.92 -0.32 -10.57
N VAL A 178 2.19 -0.40 -10.18
CA VAL A 178 3.23 -1.03 -10.98
C VAL A 178 3.12 -2.55 -10.94
N ALA A 179 2.61 -3.13 -9.84
CA ALA A 179 2.51 -4.57 -9.62
C ALA A 179 1.74 -5.37 -10.70
N TYR A 180 0.92 -4.69 -11.50
CA TYR A 180 0.14 -5.31 -12.57
C TYR A 180 0.41 -4.68 -13.94
N ALA A 181 1.24 -3.63 -14.03
CA ALA A 181 1.39 -2.82 -15.23
C ALA A 181 2.20 -3.54 -16.31
N ALA A 182 1.72 -3.47 -17.55
CA ALA A 182 2.41 -4.02 -18.71
C ALA A 182 3.70 -3.25 -19.05
N PRO A 183 4.73 -3.89 -19.62
CA PRO A 183 6.00 -3.25 -19.97
C PRO A 183 5.84 -2.01 -20.86
N GLU A 184 4.94 -2.06 -21.84
CA GLU A 184 4.64 -0.97 -22.77
C GLU A 184 3.93 0.21 -22.08
N VAL A 185 3.11 -0.07 -21.06
CA VAL A 185 2.49 0.96 -20.21
C VAL A 185 3.54 1.69 -19.40
N LEU A 186 4.47 0.95 -18.80
CA LEU A 186 5.58 1.49 -18.01
C LEU A 186 6.59 2.28 -18.86
N SER A 187 6.73 1.89 -20.13
CA SER A 187 7.66 2.52 -21.08
C SER A 187 7.05 3.70 -21.85
N GLY A 188 5.76 4.01 -21.64
CA GLY A 188 5.04 5.05 -22.39
C GLY A 188 4.93 4.75 -23.89
N GLN A 189 4.90 3.47 -24.27
CA GLN A 189 4.73 3.02 -25.65
C GLN A 189 3.23 2.97 -26.02
N SER A 190 2.92 2.72 -27.29
CA SER A 190 1.53 2.51 -27.73
C SER A 190 0.90 1.32 -27.01
N VAL A 191 -0.22 1.56 -26.34
CA VAL A 191 -0.95 0.55 -25.55
C VAL A 191 -2.20 0.09 -26.31
N ASP A 192 -2.32 -1.23 -26.53
CA ASP A 192 -3.54 -1.88 -27.01
C ASP A 192 -4.13 -2.84 -25.95
N GLY A 193 -5.14 -3.63 -26.32
CA GLY A 193 -5.80 -4.56 -25.41
C GLY A 193 -4.88 -5.64 -24.81
N ARG A 194 -3.71 -5.91 -25.40
CA ARG A 194 -2.75 -6.90 -24.89
C ARG A 194 -2.06 -6.45 -23.60
N ALA A 195 -2.08 -5.15 -23.30
CA ALA A 195 -1.66 -4.65 -22.00
C ALA A 195 -2.59 -5.15 -20.88
N ASP A 196 -3.91 -5.16 -21.13
CA ASP A 196 -4.88 -5.70 -20.18
C ASP A 196 -4.71 -7.21 -19.99
N LEU A 197 -4.31 -7.94 -21.04
CA LEU A 197 -4.03 -9.38 -20.95
C LEU A 197 -2.78 -9.69 -20.13
N TYR A 198 -1.75 -8.85 -20.21
CA TYR A 198 -0.59 -8.93 -19.32
C TYR A 198 -1.02 -8.74 -17.86
N SER A 199 -1.78 -7.68 -17.59
CA SER A 199 -2.31 -7.40 -16.26
C SER A 199 -3.25 -8.49 -15.73
N LEU A 200 -4.04 -9.13 -16.61
CA LEU A 200 -4.86 -10.29 -16.28
C LEU A 200 -3.99 -11.51 -15.95
N GLY A 201 -2.86 -11.71 -16.63
CA GLY A 201 -1.85 -12.70 -16.28
C GLY A 201 -1.23 -12.47 -14.91
N CYS A 202 -0.83 -11.23 -14.61
CA CYS A 202 -0.38 -10.83 -13.27
C CYS A 202 -1.44 -11.12 -12.19
N THR A 203 -2.70 -10.84 -12.51
CA THR A 203 -3.85 -11.08 -11.63
C THR A 203 -4.07 -12.57 -11.38
N LEU A 204 -4.01 -13.40 -12.42
CA LEU A 204 -4.10 -14.86 -12.28
C LEU A 204 -2.97 -15.39 -11.37
N PHE A 205 -1.74 -14.92 -11.57
CA PHE A 205 -0.62 -15.26 -10.68
C PHE A 205 -0.91 -14.90 -9.22
N ARG A 206 -1.41 -13.69 -8.95
CA ARG A 206 -1.77 -13.25 -7.59
C ARG A 206 -2.86 -14.11 -6.97
N MET A 207 -3.93 -14.39 -7.69
CA MET A 207 -5.03 -15.20 -7.16
C MET A 207 -4.64 -16.67 -6.92
N LEU A 208 -3.67 -17.19 -7.67
CA LEU A 208 -3.17 -18.56 -7.50
C LEU A 208 -2.15 -18.70 -6.37
N THR A 209 -1.29 -17.70 -6.17
CA THR A 209 -0.14 -17.79 -5.27
C THR A 209 -0.30 -16.98 -3.98
N GLY A 210 -1.28 -16.08 -3.94
CA GLY A 210 -1.39 -15.08 -2.88
C GLY A 210 -0.26 -14.04 -2.91
N ARG A 211 0.52 -13.91 -4.00
CA ARG A 211 1.63 -12.94 -4.14
C ARG A 211 1.55 -12.20 -5.47
N THR A 212 1.87 -10.91 -5.52
CA THR A 212 2.00 -10.22 -6.82
C THR A 212 3.24 -10.72 -7.56
N PRO A 213 3.25 -10.68 -8.90
CA PRO A 213 4.48 -10.96 -9.62
C PRO A 213 5.59 -9.99 -9.22
N PHE A 214 6.81 -10.50 -9.10
CA PHE A 214 7.98 -9.69 -8.70
C PHE A 214 7.87 -9.03 -7.33
N ALA A 215 7.07 -9.58 -6.40
CA ALA A 215 6.93 -9.07 -5.04
C ALA A 215 8.26 -8.96 -4.26
N ASP A 216 9.27 -9.75 -4.63
CA ASP A 216 10.61 -9.71 -4.01
C ASP A 216 11.46 -8.51 -4.48
N ALA A 217 11.01 -7.78 -5.50
CA ALA A 217 11.68 -6.58 -5.97
C ALA A 217 11.55 -5.43 -4.95
N GLN A 218 12.67 -4.80 -4.65
CA GLN A 218 12.79 -3.80 -3.59
C GLN A 218 12.21 -2.44 -4.02
N GLY A 219 10.91 -2.24 -3.77
CA GLY A 219 10.20 -0.98 -4.04
C GLY A 219 9.77 -0.78 -5.49
N ALA A 220 9.02 0.31 -5.74
CA ALA A 220 8.39 0.60 -7.03
C ALA A 220 9.38 0.64 -8.23
N PRO A 221 10.56 1.29 -8.14
CA PRO A 221 11.50 1.32 -9.26
C PRO A 221 12.05 -0.06 -9.63
N ALA A 222 12.37 -0.89 -8.63
CA ALA A 222 12.87 -2.25 -8.87
C ALA A 222 11.77 -3.14 -9.46
N MET A 223 10.54 -3.02 -8.96
CA MET A 223 9.38 -3.75 -9.50
C MET A 223 9.06 -3.32 -10.94
N MET A 224 9.13 -2.02 -11.24
CA MET A 224 8.99 -1.51 -12.61
C MET A 224 10.05 -2.12 -13.52
N MET A 225 11.32 -2.10 -13.10
CA MET A 225 12.41 -2.72 -13.84
C MET A 225 12.20 -4.23 -14.03
N ALA A 226 11.66 -4.93 -13.02
CA ALA A 226 11.35 -6.35 -13.10
C ALA A 226 10.24 -6.63 -14.14
N HIS A 227 9.15 -5.87 -14.14
CA HIS A 227 8.14 -5.97 -15.18
C HIS A 227 8.73 -5.67 -16.57
N LEU A 228 9.70 -4.77 -16.71
CA LEU A 228 10.36 -4.48 -17.99
C LEU A 228 11.34 -5.58 -18.45
N THR A 229 12.06 -6.23 -17.53
CA THR A 229 13.27 -6.99 -17.90
C THR A 229 13.33 -8.42 -17.37
N GLN A 230 12.72 -8.73 -16.23
CA GLN A 230 12.82 -10.06 -15.62
C GLN A 230 11.81 -11.04 -16.26
N PRO A 231 12.17 -12.32 -16.45
CA PRO A 231 11.22 -13.31 -16.94
C PRO A 231 10.01 -13.44 -16.01
N PRO A 232 8.80 -13.74 -16.51
CA PRO A 232 7.64 -14.00 -15.66
C PRO A 232 7.94 -15.08 -14.60
N PRO A 233 7.50 -14.88 -13.34
CA PRO A 233 7.69 -15.88 -12.30
C PRO A 233 6.83 -17.13 -12.55
N HIS A 234 7.31 -18.27 -12.06
CA HIS A 234 6.56 -19.53 -12.09
C HIS A 234 5.59 -19.60 -10.91
N VAL A 235 4.34 -20.03 -11.12
CA VAL A 235 3.38 -20.20 -10.01
C VAL A 235 3.78 -21.36 -9.13
N THR A 236 4.40 -22.40 -9.69
CA THR A 236 4.84 -23.59 -8.96
C THR A 236 5.98 -23.33 -7.97
N GLN A 237 6.73 -22.23 -8.14
CA GLN A 237 7.76 -21.81 -7.17
C GLN A 237 7.14 -21.36 -5.84
N HIS A 238 5.90 -20.88 -5.84
CA HIS A 238 5.21 -20.39 -4.64
C HIS A 238 4.07 -21.29 -4.20
N ALA A 239 3.48 -22.04 -5.14
CA ALA A 239 2.43 -23.02 -4.88
C ALA A 239 2.78 -24.35 -5.59
N PRO A 240 3.71 -25.16 -5.03
CA PRO A 240 4.20 -26.40 -5.67
C PRO A 240 3.12 -27.47 -5.92
N TRP A 241 1.96 -27.34 -5.28
CA TRP A 241 0.81 -28.23 -5.43
C TRP A 241 -0.03 -27.92 -6.68
N LEU A 242 0.23 -26.80 -7.37
CA LEU A 242 -0.44 -26.47 -8.64
C LEU A 242 0.16 -27.26 -9.82
N PRO A 243 -0.65 -27.54 -10.87
CA PRO A 243 -0.14 -28.18 -12.09
C PRO A 243 0.95 -27.33 -12.78
N PRO A 244 2.11 -27.93 -13.16
CA PRO A 244 3.19 -27.22 -13.85
C PRO A 244 2.79 -26.55 -15.18
N ALA A 245 1.72 -27.04 -15.81
CA ALA A 245 1.19 -26.44 -17.04
C ALA A 245 0.75 -24.98 -16.86
N LEU A 246 0.40 -24.55 -15.64
CA LEU A 246 0.04 -23.15 -15.36
C LEU A 246 1.22 -22.19 -15.52
N ASP A 247 2.45 -22.66 -15.33
CA ASP A 247 3.64 -21.83 -15.51
C ASP A 247 3.75 -21.33 -16.96
N ALA A 248 3.44 -22.18 -17.94
CA ALA A 248 3.44 -21.81 -19.35
C ALA A 248 2.35 -20.78 -19.69
N VAL A 249 1.19 -20.88 -19.02
CA VAL A 249 0.10 -19.91 -19.18
C VAL A 249 0.52 -18.54 -18.66
N ILE A 250 1.11 -18.47 -17.46
CA ILE A 250 1.62 -17.22 -16.90
C ILE A 250 2.76 -16.64 -17.75
N ALA A 251 3.69 -17.49 -18.20
CA ALA A 251 4.78 -17.06 -19.07
C ALA A 251 4.29 -16.44 -20.38
N THR A 252 3.24 -17.02 -20.98
CA THR A 252 2.63 -16.51 -22.22
C THR A 252 1.86 -15.21 -21.96
N ALA A 253 0.99 -15.17 -20.94
CA ALA A 253 0.21 -13.97 -20.62
C ALA A 253 1.12 -12.77 -20.29
N MET A 254 2.22 -13.02 -19.57
CA MET A 254 3.17 -12.01 -19.13
C MET A 254 4.40 -11.88 -20.03
N ALA A 255 4.33 -12.33 -21.29
CA ALA A 255 5.42 -12.15 -22.24
C ALA A 255 5.74 -10.65 -22.42
N LYS A 256 7.02 -10.29 -22.47
CA LYS A 256 7.42 -8.87 -22.50
C LYS A 256 6.98 -8.18 -23.79
N ASP A 257 7.20 -8.84 -24.91
CA ASP A 257 6.67 -8.44 -26.21
C ASP A 257 5.17 -8.78 -26.29
N PRO A 258 4.28 -7.78 -26.49
CA PRO A 258 2.85 -8.00 -26.67
C PRO A 258 2.50 -9.02 -27.76
N ALA A 259 3.33 -9.16 -28.81
CA ALA A 259 3.09 -10.11 -29.90
C ALA A 259 3.18 -11.59 -29.48
N HIS A 260 3.84 -11.88 -28.37
CA HIS A 260 3.96 -13.23 -27.82
C HIS A 260 2.91 -13.56 -26.75
N ARG A 261 1.96 -12.65 -26.49
CA ARG A 261 0.87 -12.88 -25.54
C ARG A 261 -0.33 -13.54 -26.22
N PHE A 262 -1.28 -13.99 -25.41
CA PHE A 262 -2.58 -14.42 -25.88
C PHE A 262 -3.26 -13.31 -26.71
N SER A 263 -4.04 -13.71 -27.70
CA SER A 263 -4.75 -12.78 -28.58
C SER A 263 -6.03 -12.22 -27.94
N SER A 264 -6.58 -12.93 -26.95
CA SER A 264 -7.80 -12.56 -26.24
C SER A 264 -7.85 -13.13 -24.82
N GLY A 265 -8.70 -12.56 -23.98
CA GLY A 265 -8.98 -13.04 -22.63
C GLY A 265 -9.61 -14.45 -22.64
N ALA A 266 -10.47 -14.75 -23.61
CA ALA A 266 -11.02 -16.08 -23.81
C ALA A 266 -9.93 -17.14 -24.06
N GLU A 267 -8.91 -16.82 -24.85
CA GLU A 267 -7.78 -17.73 -25.12
C GLU A 267 -6.96 -18.00 -23.86
N LEU A 268 -6.62 -16.95 -23.10
CA LEU A 268 -5.92 -17.06 -21.82
C LEU A 268 -6.70 -17.94 -20.84
N ALA A 269 -8.00 -17.69 -20.68
CA ALA A 269 -8.84 -18.46 -19.77
C ALA A 269 -8.99 -19.93 -20.18
N ALA A 270 -9.09 -20.21 -21.49
CA ALA A 270 -9.12 -21.57 -22.00
C ALA A 270 -7.81 -22.32 -21.70
N ALA A 271 -6.66 -21.67 -21.91
CA ALA A 271 -5.36 -22.23 -21.58
C ALA A 271 -5.21 -22.51 -20.07
N ALA A 272 -5.62 -21.56 -19.22
CA ALA A 272 -5.60 -21.74 -17.75
C ALA A 272 -6.49 -22.89 -17.28
N ARG A 273 -7.70 -23.03 -17.86
CA ARG A 273 -8.62 -24.13 -17.55
C ARG A 273 -8.07 -25.48 -17.98
N ALA A 274 -7.49 -25.56 -19.18
CA ALA A 274 -6.85 -26.78 -19.67
C ALA A 274 -5.68 -27.21 -18.78
N ALA A 275 -4.84 -26.24 -18.37
CA ALA A 275 -3.72 -26.45 -17.47
C ALA A 275 -4.15 -27.00 -16.08
N LEU A 276 -5.28 -26.54 -15.54
CA LEU A 276 -5.81 -27.05 -14.26
C LEU A 276 -6.32 -28.49 -14.33
N HIS A 277 -6.85 -28.92 -15.48
CA HIS A 277 -7.43 -30.26 -15.64
C HIS A 277 -6.48 -31.29 -16.28
N GLY A 278 -5.22 -30.92 -16.53
CA GLY A 278 -4.19 -31.85 -17.03
C GLY A 278 -4.34 -32.24 -18.51
N GLY A 279 -5.10 -31.48 -19.30
CA GLY A 279 -5.27 -31.73 -20.74
C GLY A 279 -4.50 -30.72 -21.59
N PRO A 280 -3.88 -31.11 -22.72
CA PRO A 280 -3.29 -30.14 -23.65
C PRO A 280 -4.40 -29.25 -24.26
N PRO A 281 -4.10 -27.97 -24.57
CA PRO A 281 -5.04 -27.12 -25.29
C PRO A 281 -5.27 -27.75 -26.67
N THR A 282 -6.50 -28.19 -26.93
CA THR A 282 -6.89 -28.55 -28.29
C THR A 282 -7.08 -27.23 -29.03
N PRO A 283 -6.27 -26.90 -30.05
CA PRO A 283 -6.59 -25.77 -30.91
C PRO A 283 -7.97 -26.06 -31.51
N THR A 284 -8.95 -25.22 -31.19
CA THR A 284 -10.26 -25.30 -31.84
C THR A 284 -10.02 -24.96 -33.31
N PRO A 285 -10.24 -25.88 -34.26
CA PRO A 285 -10.19 -25.53 -35.67
C PRO A 285 -11.27 -24.49 -35.91
N GLY A 286 -10.88 -23.33 -36.42
CA GLY A 286 -11.81 -22.26 -36.75
C GLY A 286 -12.98 -22.79 -37.58
N GLN A 287 -14.19 -22.36 -37.24
CA GLN A 287 -15.35 -22.57 -38.10
C GLN A 287 -15.02 -22.07 -39.52
N PRO A 288 -15.21 -22.88 -40.56
CA PRO A 288 -15.02 -22.42 -41.93
C PRO A 288 -16.14 -21.43 -42.28
N GLY A 289 -15.76 -20.16 -42.49
CA GLY A 289 -16.55 -19.23 -43.24
C GLY A 289 -16.72 -19.74 -44.68
N PHE A 290 -17.95 -19.75 -45.16
CA PHE A 290 -18.32 -20.00 -46.54
C PHE A 290 -17.54 -19.10 -47.50
N HIS A 291 -16.57 -19.63 -48.25
CA HIS A 291 -16.17 -19.10 -49.56
C HIS A 291 -15.66 -20.26 -50.45
N GLY A 292 -15.98 -20.15 -51.75
CA GLY A 292 -16.08 -21.25 -52.72
C GLY A 292 -14.78 -21.91 -53.20
N ALA A 293 -15.02 -22.90 -54.07
CA ALA A 293 -14.15 -23.93 -54.63
C ALA A 293 -12.76 -23.50 -55.17
N PRO A 294 -11.80 -24.45 -55.26
CA PRO A 294 -10.41 -24.18 -55.65
C PRO A 294 -10.24 -24.17 -57.17
N THR A 295 -9.47 -23.22 -57.69
CA THR A 295 -8.91 -23.30 -59.05
C THR A 295 -7.40 -23.45 -58.94
N GLN A 296 -6.93 -24.61 -59.38
CA GLN A 296 -5.52 -24.93 -59.64
C GLN A 296 -4.95 -23.97 -60.69
N LEU A 297 -3.68 -23.58 -60.54
CA LEU A 297 -2.75 -23.38 -61.64
C LEU A 297 -1.31 -23.40 -61.10
N SER A 298 -0.51 -24.31 -61.63
CA SER A 298 0.97 -24.28 -61.63
C SER A 298 1.44 -24.22 -63.10
N PRO A 299 2.75 -24.16 -63.42
CA PRO A 299 3.44 -22.90 -63.67
C PRO A 299 4.20 -22.87 -65.03
N ALA A 300 4.52 -21.68 -65.54
CA ALA A 300 5.58 -21.42 -66.54
C ALA A 300 5.73 -19.89 -66.66
N GLY A 301 6.90 -19.25 -66.80
CA GLY A 301 8.28 -19.66 -66.88
C GLY A 301 9.14 -18.40 -67.13
N THR A 302 10.29 -18.32 -66.46
CA THR A 302 11.56 -17.69 -66.85
C THR A 302 11.62 -16.24 -67.38
N ALA A 303 12.33 -15.37 -66.66
CA ALA A 303 13.56 -14.75 -67.17
C ALA A 303 14.44 -14.24 -66.02
N ALA A 304 15.71 -14.64 -66.07
CA ALA A 304 16.74 -14.43 -65.06
C ALA A 304 17.67 -13.27 -65.43
N TRP A 305 17.99 -12.43 -64.46
CA TRP A 305 19.23 -11.65 -64.30
C TRP A 305 19.38 -11.52 -62.77
N GLY A 306 20.46 -11.86 -62.07
CA GLY A 306 21.88 -11.73 -62.39
C GLY A 306 22.55 -11.08 -61.18
N GLN A 307 22.76 -11.87 -60.12
CA GLN A 307 23.72 -11.78 -59.01
C GLN A 307 24.43 -10.44 -58.72
N SER A 308 24.39 -10.00 -57.45
CA SER A 308 25.59 -9.75 -56.62
C SER A 308 25.21 -9.45 -55.17
N ALA A 309 25.64 -10.30 -54.25
CA ALA A 309 25.58 -10.08 -52.81
C ALA A 309 26.82 -9.30 -52.32
N PRO A 310 26.72 -8.34 -51.39
CA PRO A 310 27.88 -7.88 -50.65
C PRO A 310 28.08 -8.72 -49.38
N LYS A 311 29.28 -9.31 -49.28
CA LYS A 311 29.86 -9.94 -48.09
C LYS A 311 30.22 -8.90 -47.00
N PRO A 312 30.43 -9.34 -45.74
CA PRO A 312 30.51 -8.47 -44.56
C PRO A 312 31.87 -7.77 -44.44
N ARG A 313 31.88 -6.50 -43.99
CA ARG A 313 33.12 -5.80 -43.60
C ARG A 313 33.23 -5.73 -42.08
N ARG A 314 34.30 -6.35 -41.56
CA ARG A 314 34.83 -6.23 -40.20
C ARG A 314 35.79 -5.04 -40.08
N ARG A 315 35.96 -4.60 -38.82
CA ARG A 315 36.98 -3.70 -38.21
C ARG A 315 36.64 -2.21 -38.30
N GLY A 316 36.67 -1.43 -37.22
CA GLY A 316 37.00 -1.69 -35.81
C GLY A 316 37.05 -0.37 -35.04
N LYS A 317 36.85 -0.47 -33.71
CA LYS A 317 37.25 0.47 -32.64
C LYS A 317 36.94 1.96 -32.85
N ILE A 318 35.85 2.44 -32.21
CA ILE A 318 35.93 3.61 -31.33
C ILE A 318 35.09 3.30 -30.08
N LEU A 319 35.78 2.85 -29.04
CA LEU A 319 35.38 2.89 -27.64
C LEU A 319 35.84 4.26 -27.13
N ALA A 320 34.93 5.21 -26.98
CA ALA A 320 35.11 6.45 -26.20
C ALA A 320 33.78 7.21 -26.12
N ALA A 321 33.50 7.78 -24.96
CA ALA A 321 32.38 8.67 -24.61
C ALA A 321 31.04 7.99 -24.28
N LEU A 322 30.93 7.46 -23.06
CA LEU A 322 29.98 7.93 -22.02
C LEU A 322 30.14 7.11 -20.71
N ALA A 323 31.40 6.92 -20.29
CA ALA A 323 31.76 6.56 -18.93
C ALA A 323 32.63 7.71 -18.41
N GLY A 324 31.99 8.73 -17.86
CA GLY A 324 32.66 9.99 -17.52
C GLY A 324 31.77 11.04 -16.89
N VAL A 325 30.94 10.67 -15.90
CA VAL A 325 30.34 11.63 -14.93
C VAL A 325 30.28 11.09 -13.48
N VAL A 326 30.67 9.84 -13.18
CA VAL A 326 30.45 9.26 -11.82
C VAL A 326 31.72 9.15 -10.94
N VAL A 327 32.85 9.79 -11.29
CA VAL A 327 34.11 9.63 -10.50
C VAL A 327 34.75 10.96 -10.04
N LEU A 328 34.03 12.09 -10.03
CA LEU A 328 34.57 13.38 -9.54
C LEU A 328 33.67 14.06 -8.50
N ALA A 329 33.30 13.34 -7.45
CA ALA A 329 32.73 13.93 -6.21
C ALA A 329 33.14 13.18 -4.93
N VAL A 330 34.27 12.47 -4.95
CA VAL A 330 34.90 11.84 -3.77
C VAL A 330 36.41 12.06 -3.84
N ALA A 331 36.85 13.31 -3.71
CA ALA A 331 38.27 13.68 -3.51
C ALA A 331 38.43 15.18 -3.15
N ALA A 332 37.94 15.57 -1.97
CA ALA A 332 38.33 16.75 -1.19
C ALA A 332 37.37 16.73 0.02
N THR A 333 37.74 16.28 1.21
CA THR A 333 38.68 16.96 2.10
C THR A 333 39.12 16.02 3.24
N THR A 334 40.39 15.64 3.26
CA THR A 334 41.13 15.25 4.49
C THR A 334 42.57 15.67 4.25
N THR A 335 43.09 16.66 4.97
CA THR A 335 44.19 16.58 5.97
C THR A 335 44.58 18.04 6.29
N ILE A 336 44.74 18.55 7.51
CA ILE A 336 45.63 18.29 8.67
C ILE A 336 45.16 19.35 9.72
N VAL A 337 45.08 19.09 11.03
CA VAL A 337 46.12 19.42 12.03
C VAL A 337 45.92 18.54 13.27
N LEU A 338 46.94 17.72 13.54
CA LEU A 338 47.25 17.18 14.86
C LEU A 338 47.98 18.27 15.67
N THR A 339 47.61 18.45 16.94
CA THR A 339 48.49 18.43 18.14
C THR A 339 47.88 19.24 19.28
N SER A 340 47.52 18.57 20.38
CA SER A 340 48.07 18.86 21.71
C SER A 340 47.40 17.94 22.74
N ARG A 341 48.21 17.03 23.31
CA ARG A 341 47.98 16.44 24.62
C ARG A 341 48.28 17.48 25.69
N SER A 342 47.43 17.59 26.71
CA SER A 342 47.82 17.83 28.11
C SER A 342 46.63 17.49 28.99
N SER A 343 46.74 16.47 29.86
CA SER A 343 46.94 16.65 31.31
C SER A 343 45.71 17.31 31.96
N GLY A 344 44.86 16.62 32.72
CA GLY A 344 45.21 15.85 33.91
C GLY A 344 45.30 16.80 35.10
N SER A 345 44.24 16.92 35.91
CA SER A 345 44.32 17.21 37.34
C SER A 345 42.98 16.98 38.04
N ASP A 346 43.02 16.06 39.00
CA ASP A 346 42.11 15.93 40.13
C ASP A 346 41.89 17.26 40.86
N ASN A 347 40.71 17.44 41.49
CA ASN A 347 40.64 17.61 42.95
C ASN A 347 39.18 17.78 43.46
N THR A 348 38.74 16.76 44.21
CA THR A 348 38.43 16.85 45.66
C THR A 348 37.39 17.90 46.13
N ALA A 349 36.20 17.40 46.51
CA ALA A 349 35.32 18.00 47.53
C ALA A 349 35.98 17.92 48.93
N PRO A 350 35.69 18.83 49.91
CA PRO A 350 34.55 18.63 50.85
C PRO A 350 34.04 19.97 51.52
N PRO A 351 33.28 19.99 52.64
CA PRO A 351 31.82 19.85 52.73
C PRO A 351 31.18 21.07 53.49
N PRO A 352 30.00 20.99 54.17
CA PRO A 352 28.92 21.99 54.09
C PRO A 352 28.95 23.06 55.21
N PRO A 353 27.96 23.98 55.21
CA PRO A 353 27.12 24.02 56.40
C PRO A 353 25.61 24.10 56.11
N SER A 354 24.88 23.63 57.12
CA SER A 354 23.43 23.57 57.25
C SER A 354 22.74 24.93 57.32
N SER A 355 21.46 24.88 56.96
CA SER A 355 20.32 25.69 57.42
C SER A 355 20.31 27.18 57.09
N THR A 356 19.30 27.61 56.33
CA THR A 356 18.14 28.37 56.87
C THR A 356 17.05 28.44 55.79
N GLU A 357 15.86 27.97 56.13
CA GLU A 357 14.63 28.18 55.36
C GLU A 357 14.37 29.68 55.19
N SER A 358 14.15 30.10 53.95
CA SER A 358 13.45 31.35 53.64
C SER A 358 12.78 31.18 52.29
N SER A 359 11.49 30.83 52.36
CA SER A 359 10.55 30.81 51.25
C SER A 359 10.47 32.21 50.64
N THR A 360 11.25 32.44 49.60
CA THR A 360 11.02 33.53 48.65
C THR A 360 10.52 32.89 47.37
N THR A 361 9.26 33.17 47.05
CA THR A 361 8.59 32.77 45.83
C THR A 361 9.24 33.50 44.66
N SER A 362 10.38 32.97 44.20
CA SER A 362 10.97 33.32 42.92
C SER A 362 10.03 32.80 41.85
N THR A 363 9.28 33.72 41.23
CA THR A 363 8.71 33.47 39.90
C THR A 363 9.89 33.47 38.93
N GLY A 364 10.59 32.32 38.90
CA GLY A 364 11.54 32.02 37.84
C GLY A 364 10.85 32.11 36.49
N PRO A 365 11.62 32.29 35.39
CA PRO A 365 11.08 32.08 34.05
C PRO A 365 10.30 30.75 34.03
N PRO A 366 9.12 30.68 33.38
CA PRO A 366 8.42 29.41 33.26
C PRO A 366 9.42 28.36 32.74
N PRO A 367 9.42 27.14 33.28
CA PRO A 367 10.34 26.10 32.84
C PRO A 367 10.26 25.96 31.31
N PRO A 368 11.40 25.71 30.64
CA PRO A 368 11.47 25.60 29.20
C PRO A 368 10.38 24.63 28.72
N THR A 369 9.42 25.20 28.00
CA THR A 369 8.26 24.49 27.50
C THR A 369 8.57 24.10 26.07
N VAL A 370 8.57 22.80 25.79
CA VAL A 370 8.69 22.27 24.44
C VAL A 370 7.54 22.83 23.61
N SER A 371 7.88 23.67 22.64
CA SER A 371 6.90 24.28 21.75
C SER A 371 6.44 23.28 20.68
N ALA A 372 5.26 23.50 20.12
CA ALA A 372 4.74 22.69 19.01
C ALA A 372 5.73 22.63 17.82
N ALA A 373 6.45 23.73 17.55
CA ALA A 373 7.41 23.83 16.47
C ALA A 373 8.69 23.00 16.69
N ALA A 374 9.01 22.65 17.94
CA ALA A 374 10.19 21.86 18.27
C ALA A 374 9.98 20.36 18.05
N LEU A 375 8.72 19.89 17.93
CA LEU A 375 8.40 18.46 17.88
C LEU A 375 9.03 17.75 16.69
N ASP A 376 9.12 18.39 15.52
CA ASP A 376 9.73 17.79 14.32
C ASP A 376 11.22 17.48 14.50
N GLY A 377 11.94 18.30 15.29
CA GLY A 377 13.35 18.07 15.60
C GLY A 377 13.57 16.93 16.58
N VAL A 378 12.55 16.59 17.38
CA VAL A 378 12.60 15.49 18.35
C VAL A 378 12.41 14.14 17.67
N MET A 379 11.50 14.03 16.70
CA MET A 379 11.15 12.75 16.05
C MET A 379 12.36 12.04 15.43
N LEU A 380 12.30 10.71 15.33
CA LEU A 380 13.36 9.91 14.71
C LEU A 380 13.07 9.68 13.23
N SER A 381 14.12 9.59 12.43
CA SER A 381 13.98 9.16 11.04
C SER A 381 13.81 7.64 10.94
N ALA A 382 13.32 7.16 9.81
CA ALA A 382 13.20 5.72 9.54
C ALA A 382 14.55 5.00 9.67
N GLU A 383 15.65 5.65 9.24
CA GLU A 383 17.00 5.11 9.34
C GLU A 383 17.49 5.02 10.79
N GLN A 384 17.19 6.02 11.61
CA GLN A 384 17.53 6.00 13.04
C GLN A 384 16.78 4.89 13.77
N LEU A 385 15.48 4.74 13.48
CA LEU A 385 14.66 3.66 14.04
C LEU A 385 15.14 2.28 13.57
N ALA A 386 15.40 2.12 12.28
CA ALA A 386 15.93 0.88 11.71
C ALA A 386 17.26 0.46 12.38
N ALA A 387 18.13 1.43 12.69
CA ALA A 387 19.39 1.17 13.39
C ALA A 387 19.19 0.73 14.84
N ILE A 388 18.26 1.35 15.58
CA ILE A 388 17.96 0.99 16.98
C ILE A 388 17.30 -0.39 17.06
N ILE A 389 16.32 -0.66 16.19
CA ILE A 389 15.53 -1.89 16.28
C ILE A 389 16.11 -3.02 15.42
N GLY A 390 17.16 -2.79 14.63
CA GLY A 390 17.77 -3.82 13.78
C GLY A 390 16.87 -4.26 12.62
N ALA A 391 16.06 -3.35 12.07
CA ALA A 391 15.11 -3.63 10.98
C ALA A 391 15.45 -2.80 9.74
N PRO A 392 16.39 -3.26 8.88
CA PRO A 392 16.68 -2.57 7.63
C PRO A 392 15.46 -2.61 6.73
N GLY A 393 14.98 -1.46 6.26
CA GLY A 393 13.78 -1.35 5.42
C GLY A 393 12.54 -0.82 6.13
N LEU A 394 12.64 -0.33 7.36
CA LEU A 394 11.56 0.43 8.00
C LEU A 394 11.16 1.63 7.11
N THR A 395 9.88 1.77 6.81
CA THR A 395 9.33 2.91 6.06
C THR A 395 8.21 3.57 6.83
N LYS A 396 8.14 4.90 6.76
CA LYS A 396 7.07 5.66 7.40
C LYS A 396 5.76 5.45 6.63
N TYR A 397 4.73 4.95 7.30
CA TYR A 397 3.39 4.74 6.71
C TYR A 397 2.40 5.84 7.09
N GLY A 398 2.66 6.61 8.15
CA GLY A 398 1.72 7.61 8.64
C GLY A 398 2.36 8.67 9.54
N SER A 399 1.72 9.82 9.60
CA SER A 399 2.05 10.92 10.51
C SER A 399 0.76 11.63 10.91
N MET A 400 0.63 12.03 12.17
CA MET A 400 -0.50 12.82 12.66
C MET A 400 -0.04 13.88 13.66
N ASP A 401 -0.79 15.00 13.69
CA ASP A 401 -0.45 16.20 14.47
C ASP A 401 -1.37 16.36 15.69
N SER A 402 -2.02 15.25 16.06
CA SER A 402 -2.95 15.12 17.16
C SER A 402 -2.84 13.73 17.76
N PRO A 403 -3.20 13.53 19.03
CA PRO A 403 -3.38 12.19 19.60
C PRO A 403 -4.29 11.32 18.72
N ALA A 404 -3.94 10.05 18.56
CA ALA A 404 -4.63 9.08 17.73
C ALA A 404 -6.05 8.81 18.24
N GLU A 405 -7.00 8.67 17.33
CA GLU A 405 -8.37 8.17 17.59
C GLU A 405 -8.49 6.65 17.40
N ASP A 406 -7.48 6.06 16.77
CA ASP A 406 -7.52 4.70 16.26
C ASP A 406 -6.96 3.73 17.30
N SER A 407 -7.80 3.33 18.24
CA SER A 407 -7.66 1.99 18.77
C SER A 407 -8.60 1.08 17.98
N PRO A 408 -8.17 -0.11 17.54
CA PRO A 408 -9.14 -1.17 17.22
C PRO A 408 -10.13 -1.31 18.37
N THR A 409 -11.30 -1.90 18.12
CA THR A 409 -12.30 -2.14 19.17
C THR A 409 -11.72 -3.12 20.20
N ILE A 410 -10.98 -2.60 21.18
CA ILE A 410 -10.53 -3.32 22.35
C ILE A 410 -11.76 -3.57 23.21
N GLU A 411 -12.03 -4.83 23.51
CA GLU A 411 -13.17 -5.20 24.35
C GLU A 411 -12.95 -4.72 25.79
N GLU A 412 -11.74 -4.93 26.30
CA GLU A 412 -11.26 -4.51 27.61
C GLU A 412 -10.85 -3.04 27.60
N LYS A 413 -11.85 -2.16 27.54
CA LYS A 413 -11.67 -0.69 27.45
C LYS A 413 -10.77 -0.12 28.55
N ASP A 414 -10.74 -0.73 29.73
CA ASP A 414 -9.88 -0.31 30.84
C ASP A 414 -8.38 -0.49 30.49
N CYS A 415 -8.04 -1.40 29.58
CA CYS A 415 -6.67 -1.63 29.13
C CYS A 415 -6.29 -0.89 27.84
N LEU A 416 -7.19 -0.04 27.34
CA LEU A 416 -6.92 0.83 26.19
C LEU A 416 -5.64 1.66 26.39
N SER A 417 -5.47 2.22 27.59
CA SER A 417 -4.33 3.09 27.88
C SER A 417 -3.01 2.34 28.03
N ALA A 418 -3.01 1.01 28.16
CA ALA A 418 -1.83 0.14 28.18
C ALA A 418 -1.49 -0.38 26.78
N TRP A 419 -2.50 -0.57 25.93
CA TRP A 419 -2.34 -1.07 24.56
C TRP A 419 -1.54 -0.14 23.65
N ALA A 420 -2.11 0.99 23.24
CA ALA A 420 -1.55 1.79 22.14
C ALA A 420 -0.97 3.12 22.60
N PRO A 421 0.10 3.61 21.94
CA PRO A 421 0.67 4.91 22.24
C PRO A 421 -0.20 6.06 21.72
N GLY A 422 -0.03 7.25 22.31
CA GLY A 422 -0.57 8.50 21.76
C GLY A 422 -2.11 8.59 21.75
N GLN A 423 -2.81 7.79 22.54
CA GLN A 423 -4.27 7.66 22.49
C GLN A 423 -5.00 8.89 23.02
N ARG A 424 -5.96 9.41 22.24
CA ARG A 424 -6.73 10.60 22.62
C ARG A 424 -7.41 10.50 23.99
N ALA A 425 -7.91 9.31 24.35
CA ALA A 425 -8.54 9.07 25.64
C ALA A 425 -7.59 9.31 26.84
N VAL A 426 -6.29 9.15 26.64
CA VAL A 426 -5.26 9.35 27.67
C VAL A 426 -4.87 10.82 27.79
N TYR A 427 -4.67 11.51 26.66
CA TYR A 427 -4.10 12.86 26.64
C TYR A 427 -5.14 13.99 26.70
N SER A 428 -6.38 13.75 26.26
CA SER A 428 -7.43 14.80 26.29
C SER A 428 -7.76 15.32 27.68
N PRO A 429 -7.91 14.47 28.72
CA PRO A 429 -8.18 14.95 30.08
C PRO A 429 -7.05 15.79 30.68
N LEU A 430 -5.84 15.69 30.12
CA LEU A 430 -4.66 16.42 30.56
C LEU A 430 -4.45 17.74 29.81
N GLY A 431 -5.30 18.04 28.82
CA GLY A 431 -5.25 19.29 28.06
C GLY A 431 -4.02 19.40 27.16
N TRP A 432 -3.69 18.35 26.42
CA TRP A 432 -2.57 18.36 25.46
C TRP A 432 -2.56 19.61 24.56
N VAL A 433 -1.36 20.09 24.24
CA VAL A 433 -1.13 21.36 23.54
C VAL A 433 -0.73 21.11 22.09
N ALA A 434 0.21 20.19 21.86
CA ALA A 434 0.63 19.75 20.54
C ALA A 434 1.00 18.27 20.58
N ALA A 435 0.94 17.60 19.43
CA ALA A 435 1.35 16.22 19.32
C ALA A 435 2.02 15.99 17.96
N ARG A 436 2.96 15.05 17.92
CA ARG A 436 3.46 14.46 16.68
C ARG A 436 3.50 12.95 16.87
N ASN A 437 2.73 12.24 16.06
CA ASN A 437 2.65 10.78 16.03
C ASN A 437 3.17 10.30 14.68
N GLN A 438 4.03 9.29 14.66
CA GLN A 438 4.55 8.68 13.44
C GLN A 438 4.48 7.17 13.52
N GLY A 439 4.10 6.56 12.40
CA GLY A 439 4.04 5.11 12.25
C GLY A 439 5.04 4.64 11.20
N PHE A 440 5.78 3.59 11.52
CA PHE A 440 6.73 2.95 10.64
C PHE A 440 6.53 1.44 10.59
N GLN A 441 6.81 0.83 9.44
CA GLN A 441 6.80 -0.61 9.28
C GLN A 441 7.72 -1.06 8.13
N ASP A 442 8.19 -2.30 8.19
CA ASP A 442 9.09 -2.88 7.18
C ASP A 442 8.34 -3.41 5.95
N GLN A 443 7.11 -3.93 6.13
CA GLN A 443 6.28 -4.47 5.06
C GLN A 443 4.83 -3.95 5.13
N PRO A 444 4.21 -3.54 4.02
CA PRO A 444 2.84 -3.02 4.02
C PRO A 444 1.73 -4.00 4.41
N GLU A 445 1.84 -5.27 3.99
CA GLU A 445 0.77 -6.27 4.12
C GLU A 445 0.92 -7.17 5.36
N SER A 446 2.16 -7.47 5.79
CA SER A 446 2.45 -8.33 6.94
C SER A 446 3.74 -7.88 7.62
N PRO A 447 3.72 -6.77 8.37
CA PRO A 447 4.94 -6.22 8.95
C PRO A 447 5.55 -7.18 9.96
N LEU A 448 6.84 -7.49 9.78
CA LEU A 448 7.63 -8.17 10.81
C LEU A 448 8.07 -7.18 11.88
N PHE A 449 8.18 -5.90 11.51
CA PHE A 449 8.50 -4.81 12.41
C PHE A 449 7.47 -3.70 12.28
N ARG A 450 6.93 -3.25 13.40
CA ARG A 450 6.08 -2.05 13.47
C ARG A 450 6.59 -1.16 14.58
N VAL A 451 6.72 0.14 14.29
CA VAL A 451 7.06 1.16 15.28
C VAL A 451 6.00 2.25 15.25
N ILE A 452 5.57 2.69 16.43
CA ILE A 452 4.82 3.93 16.58
C ILE A 452 5.59 4.78 17.59
N GLU A 453 5.89 6.02 17.23
CA GLU A 453 6.43 7.01 18.16
C GLU A 453 5.50 8.20 18.25
N ALA A 454 5.24 8.65 19.48
CA ALA A 454 4.38 9.77 19.78
C ALA A 454 5.09 10.71 20.77
N VAL A 455 5.18 11.99 20.42
CA VAL A 455 5.61 13.04 21.35
C VAL A 455 4.45 14.01 21.53
N ILE A 456 3.96 14.13 22.76
CA ILE A 456 2.80 14.95 23.12
C ILE A 456 3.22 15.98 24.16
N THR A 457 3.00 17.25 23.88
CA THR A 457 3.20 18.32 24.86
C THR A 457 1.94 18.54 25.68
N LEU A 458 2.11 18.69 26.99
CA LEU A 458 1.08 19.01 27.96
C LEU A 458 1.28 20.45 28.47
N PRO A 459 0.30 21.01 29.22
CA PRO A 459 0.39 22.39 29.71
C PRO A 459 1.57 22.66 30.65
N SER A 460 2.13 21.63 31.30
CA SER A 460 3.21 21.77 32.27
C SER A 460 3.95 20.44 32.52
N ALA A 461 5.11 20.51 33.17
CA ALA A 461 5.83 19.34 33.67
C ALA A 461 5.02 18.58 34.75
N ALA A 462 4.27 19.28 35.59
CA ALA A 462 3.38 18.63 36.56
C ALA A 462 2.28 17.79 35.87
N ALA A 463 1.84 18.18 34.67
CA ALA A 463 0.88 17.40 33.90
C ALA A 463 1.49 16.11 33.32
N THR A 464 2.76 16.12 32.91
CA THR A 464 3.48 14.93 32.45
C THR A 464 3.84 13.98 33.60
N GLU A 465 4.22 14.50 34.77
CA GLU A 465 4.39 13.68 35.99
C GLU A 465 3.08 12.97 36.37
N LYS A 466 1.98 13.71 36.40
CA LYS A 466 0.64 13.15 36.67
C LYS A 466 0.25 12.10 35.63
N LEU A 467 0.58 12.31 34.35
CA LEU A 467 0.38 11.31 33.31
C LEU A 467 1.13 10.02 33.67
N LEU A 468 2.42 10.11 33.93
CA LEU A 468 3.27 8.94 34.17
C LEU A 468 2.78 8.13 35.38
N ASP A 469 2.45 8.80 36.49
CA ASP A 469 1.91 8.13 37.68
C ASP A 469 0.56 7.46 37.41
N SER A 470 -0.34 8.16 36.71
CA SER A 470 -1.65 7.61 36.36
C SER A 470 -1.53 6.38 35.44
N GLN A 471 -0.60 6.41 34.48
CA GLN A 471 -0.38 5.29 33.57
C GLN A 471 0.31 4.12 34.26
N ALA A 472 1.24 4.37 35.18
CA ALA A 472 1.85 3.30 35.98
C ALA A 472 0.79 2.49 36.76
N GLU A 473 -0.17 3.17 37.39
CA GLU A 473 -1.26 2.48 38.10
C GLU A 473 -2.25 1.80 37.16
N GLN A 474 -2.55 2.41 36.01
CA GLN A 474 -3.47 1.82 35.05
C GLN A 474 -2.88 0.58 34.36
N TRP A 475 -1.59 0.61 34.00
CA TRP A 475 -0.92 -0.52 33.35
C TRP A 475 -0.78 -1.71 34.31
N LYS A 476 -0.56 -1.46 35.60
CA LYS A 476 -0.56 -2.52 36.64
C LYS A 476 -1.88 -3.28 36.69
N LYS A 477 -3.02 -2.61 36.50
CA LYS A 477 -4.33 -3.28 36.45
C LYS A 477 -4.50 -4.20 35.24
N CYS A 478 -3.72 -3.98 34.18
CA CYS A 478 -3.73 -4.77 32.97
C CYS A 478 -2.66 -5.86 32.95
N ALA A 479 -1.82 -5.96 33.99
CA ALA A 479 -0.81 -7.00 34.09
C ALA A 479 -1.44 -8.40 33.98
N ASN A 480 -0.85 -9.27 33.17
CA ASN A 480 -1.32 -10.63 32.88
C ASN A 480 -2.77 -10.71 32.35
N THR A 481 -3.33 -9.59 31.91
CA THR A 481 -4.69 -9.55 31.37
C THR A 481 -4.64 -9.86 29.88
N ARG A 482 -5.53 -10.74 29.45
CA ARG A 482 -5.76 -11.00 28.03
C ARG A 482 -6.74 -9.98 27.48
N ILE A 483 -6.40 -9.39 26.34
CA ILE A 483 -7.27 -8.47 25.61
C ILE A 483 -7.64 -9.00 24.23
N THR A 484 -8.80 -8.58 23.76
CA THR A 484 -9.31 -8.91 22.43
C THR A 484 -9.44 -7.64 21.59
N LEU A 485 -8.82 -7.67 20.42
CA LEU A 485 -8.86 -6.58 19.45
C LEU A 485 -9.72 -6.99 18.26
N ASN A 486 -10.83 -6.27 18.09
CA ASN A 486 -11.70 -6.44 16.94
C ASN A 486 -11.36 -5.41 15.87
N TYR A 487 -10.75 -5.90 14.78
CA TYR A 487 -10.49 -5.11 13.60
C TYR A 487 -11.67 -5.23 12.61
N PRO A 488 -12.05 -4.14 11.93
CA PRO A 488 -13.08 -4.20 10.90
C PRO A 488 -12.66 -5.07 9.70
N THR A 489 -11.35 -5.16 9.43
CA THR A 489 -10.77 -6.00 8.37
C THR A 489 -9.33 -6.36 8.72
N PRO A 490 -8.93 -7.66 8.76
CA PRO A 490 -9.78 -8.85 8.71
C PRO A 490 -10.68 -8.97 9.95
N PRO A 491 -11.87 -9.61 9.87
CA PRO A 491 -12.82 -9.72 10.98
C PRO A 491 -12.41 -10.75 12.05
N THR A 492 -11.18 -11.24 12.03
CA THR A 492 -10.68 -12.21 13.01
C THR A 492 -10.19 -11.45 14.24
N PRO A 493 -10.80 -11.66 15.43
CA PRO A 493 -10.34 -11.03 16.65
C PRO A 493 -8.90 -11.46 16.95
N GLN A 494 -8.03 -10.51 17.20
CA GLN A 494 -6.67 -10.79 17.67
C GLN A 494 -6.64 -10.80 19.18
N ARG A 495 -6.03 -11.83 19.77
CA ARG A 495 -5.86 -11.93 21.22
C ARG A 495 -4.42 -11.69 21.61
N TRP A 496 -4.25 -10.85 22.62
CA TRP A 496 -2.96 -10.44 23.16
C TRP A 496 -2.97 -10.59 24.67
N THR A 497 -1.83 -10.93 25.25
CA THR A 497 -1.68 -11.04 26.70
C THR A 497 -0.59 -10.10 27.17
N PHE A 498 -0.94 -9.21 28.10
CA PHE A 498 0.01 -8.30 28.74
C PHE A 498 0.94 -9.05 29.69
N GLY A 499 2.21 -8.66 29.69
CA GLY A 499 3.15 -9.00 30.74
C GLY A 499 3.03 -8.05 31.94
N GLU A 500 4.01 -8.14 32.84
CA GLU A 500 4.13 -7.24 33.98
C GLU A 500 4.73 -5.89 33.53
N PRO A 501 4.11 -4.75 33.87
CA PRO A 501 4.70 -3.45 33.60
C PRO A 501 5.87 -3.18 34.54
N THR A 502 6.91 -2.55 34.01
CA THR A 502 8.10 -2.14 34.76
C THR A 502 8.22 -0.63 34.77
N ARG A 503 8.60 -0.05 35.92
CA ARG A 503 8.92 1.37 36.04
C ARG A 503 10.33 1.55 36.60
N THR A 504 11.17 2.27 35.87
CA THR A 504 12.54 2.62 36.27
C THR A 504 12.71 4.13 36.14
N GLY A 505 12.65 4.83 37.27
CA GLY A 505 12.58 6.29 37.30
C GLY A 505 11.38 6.81 36.49
N ASP A 506 11.66 7.65 35.51
CA ASP A 506 10.65 8.24 34.62
C ASP A 506 10.36 7.40 33.36
N MET A 507 10.85 6.16 33.30
CA MET A 507 10.58 5.21 32.21
C MET A 507 9.58 4.16 32.68
N LEU A 508 8.45 4.07 32.03
CA LEU A 508 7.45 3.02 32.19
C LEU A 508 7.44 2.14 30.94
N SER A 509 7.44 0.82 31.08
CA SER A 509 7.35 -0.09 29.93
C SER A 509 6.47 -1.30 30.22
N ILE A 510 5.87 -1.85 29.18
CA ILE A 510 5.07 -3.08 29.24
C ILE A 510 5.22 -3.84 27.93
N SER A 511 5.34 -5.16 28.01
CA SER A 511 5.38 -6.04 26.84
C SER A 511 4.09 -6.85 26.75
N TYR A 512 3.73 -7.26 25.54
CA TYR A 512 2.56 -8.12 25.31
C TYR A 512 2.76 -9.00 24.07
N THR A 513 2.20 -10.20 24.10
CA THR A 513 2.40 -11.22 23.05
C THR A 513 1.07 -11.69 22.46
N MET A 514 1.09 -12.05 21.18
CA MET A 514 -0.09 -12.52 20.47
C MET A 514 -0.30 -14.04 20.66
N GLU A 515 -1.54 -14.49 20.90
CA GLU A 515 -1.83 -15.91 21.22
C GLU A 515 -1.83 -16.85 19.98
N ALA A 516 -2.01 -16.36 18.75
CA ALA A 516 -2.11 -17.19 17.54
C ALA A 516 -1.32 -16.60 16.35
N GLY A 517 -0.24 -17.27 15.91
CA GLY A 517 0.61 -16.84 14.78
C GLY A 517 2.11 -16.81 15.12
N VAL A 518 2.92 -16.22 14.22
CA VAL A 518 4.41 -16.25 14.09
C VAL A 518 5.23 -15.70 15.29
N GLY A 519 4.71 -15.74 16.52
CA GLY A 519 5.43 -15.26 17.71
C GLY A 519 5.55 -13.74 17.80
N MET A 520 4.66 -12.97 17.15
CA MET A 520 4.68 -11.50 17.23
C MET A 520 4.34 -11.05 18.65
N GLY A 521 5.16 -10.16 19.19
CA GLY A 521 4.86 -9.42 20.40
C GLY A 521 5.22 -7.95 20.23
N CYS A 522 4.82 -7.12 21.19
CA CYS A 522 5.23 -5.73 21.22
C CYS A 522 5.73 -5.33 22.60
N GLN A 523 6.60 -4.34 22.64
CA GLN A 523 6.96 -3.59 23.82
C GLN A 523 6.51 -2.15 23.64
N ARG A 524 5.86 -1.61 24.66
CA ARG A 524 5.55 -0.19 24.75
C ARG A 524 6.37 0.46 25.85
N ALA A 525 6.81 1.68 25.63
CA ALA A 525 7.51 2.51 26.60
C ALA A 525 6.92 3.92 26.64
N LEU A 526 6.73 4.46 27.84
CA LEU A 526 6.27 5.82 28.12
C LEU A 526 7.28 6.49 29.05
N THR A 527 7.76 7.65 28.65
CA THR A 527 8.61 8.51 29.48
C THR A 527 8.23 9.97 29.31
N VAL A 528 8.80 10.83 30.16
CA VAL A 528 8.50 12.26 30.17
C VAL A 528 9.80 13.06 30.30
N ALA A 529 9.82 14.25 29.69
CA ALA A 529 10.85 15.25 29.90
C ALA A 529 10.23 16.64 29.72
N ASN A 530 10.45 17.53 30.69
CA ASN A 530 9.75 18.82 30.77
C ASN A 530 8.24 18.63 30.62
N ASN A 531 7.58 19.43 29.79
CA ASN A 531 6.16 19.30 29.51
C ASN A 531 5.84 18.31 28.35
N ALA A 532 6.81 17.51 27.89
CA ALA A 532 6.60 16.55 26.81
C ALA A 532 6.57 15.09 27.33
N ALA A 533 5.60 14.34 26.85
CA ALA A 533 5.50 12.89 27.01
C ALA A 533 5.95 12.20 25.72
N VAL A 534 6.79 11.18 25.87
CA VAL A 534 7.31 10.33 24.80
C VAL A 534 6.69 8.95 24.97
N ASP A 535 5.89 8.51 24.00
CA ASP A 535 5.12 7.27 24.05
C ASP A 535 5.38 6.45 22.79
N VAL A 536 5.98 5.27 22.97
CA VAL A 536 6.60 4.49 21.90
C VAL A 536 6.12 3.05 21.96
N LEU A 537 5.83 2.47 20.80
CA LEU A 537 5.54 1.06 20.61
C LEU A 537 6.49 0.46 19.58
N VAL A 538 7.04 -0.72 19.87
CA VAL A 538 7.80 -1.54 18.92
C VAL A 538 7.24 -2.96 18.93
N CYS A 539 6.79 -3.45 17.78
CA CYS A 539 6.34 -4.83 17.58
C CYS A 539 7.31 -5.61 16.70
N ARG A 540 7.62 -6.85 17.09
CA ARG A 540 8.54 -7.78 16.41
C ARG A 540 8.34 -9.22 16.92
N SER A 541 8.94 -10.20 16.25
CA SER A 541 8.87 -11.62 16.64
C SER A 541 9.67 -11.98 17.90
N ASP A 542 10.70 -11.20 18.22
CA ASP A 542 11.59 -11.35 19.37
C ASP A 542 11.54 -10.07 20.22
N VAL A 543 10.50 -9.97 21.06
CA VAL A 543 10.29 -8.79 21.90
C VAL A 543 11.50 -8.58 22.83
N GLY A 544 12.15 -7.43 22.69
CA GLY A 544 13.22 -6.98 23.57
C GLY A 544 12.97 -5.54 24.05
N ASP A 545 14.02 -4.88 24.53
CA ASP A 545 13.94 -3.55 25.15
C ASP A 545 14.04 -2.37 24.17
N GLN A 546 13.77 -2.61 22.88
CA GLN A 546 13.99 -1.60 21.86
C GLN A 546 13.02 -0.41 21.96
N ALA A 547 11.80 -0.61 22.49
CA ALA A 547 10.88 0.52 22.69
C ALA A 547 11.41 1.47 23.78
N VAL A 548 12.01 0.93 24.84
CA VAL A 548 12.70 1.72 25.87
C VAL A 548 13.86 2.50 25.24
N THR A 549 14.70 1.86 24.43
CA THR A 549 15.82 2.55 23.76
C THR A 549 15.36 3.67 22.82
N VAL A 550 14.29 3.45 22.05
CA VAL A 550 13.70 4.48 21.19
C VAL A 550 13.14 5.63 22.04
N ALA A 551 12.41 5.32 23.12
CA ALA A 551 11.86 6.33 24.02
C ALA A 551 12.96 7.17 24.71
N GLU A 552 14.06 6.56 25.14
CA GLU A 552 15.23 7.29 25.67
C GLU A 552 15.88 8.19 24.63
N THR A 553 16.01 7.70 23.39
CA THR A 553 16.60 8.48 22.29
C THR A 553 15.76 9.72 21.97
N LEU A 554 14.43 9.57 21.90
CA LEU A 554 13.50 10.69 21.74
C LEU A 554 13.57 11.64 22.95
N ARG A 555 13.57 11.10 24.18
CA ARG A 555 13.66 11.89 25.41
C ARG A 555 14.92 12.76 25.44
N ASN A 556 16.06 12.22 25.03
CA ASN A 556 17.34 12.94 25.03
C ASN A 556 17.42 14.05 23.97
N LYS A 557 16.52 14.05 22.97
CA LYS A 557 16.38 15.15 22.01
C LYS A 557 15.48 16.28 22.51
N ILE A 558 14.75 16.09 23.62
CA ILE A 558 13.90 17.13 24.20
C ILE A 558 14.81 18.20 24.83
N PRO A 559 14.66 19.48 24.44
CA PRO A 559 15.46 20.56 25.04
C PRO A 559 15.22 20.65 26.55
N ASN A 560 16.30 20.73 27.31
CA ASN A 560 16.28 20.89 28.76
C ASN A 560 15.75 22.23 29.22
#